data_AF-A0A9D9VK50-F1
#
_entry.id   AF-A0A9D9VK50-F1
#
_cell.length_a   1.000
_cell.length_b   1.000
_cell.length_c   1.000
_cell.angle_alpha   90.00
_cell.angle_beta   90.00
_cell.angle_gamma   90.00
#
_symmetry.space_group_name_H-M   'P 1'
#
loop_
_entity.id
_entity.type
_entity.pdbx_description
1 polymer ?
#
loop_
_entity_poly.entity_id
_entity_poly.type
_entity_poly.pdbx_seq_one_letter_code
_entity_poly.pdbx_strand_id
1 'polypeptide(L)'
;IAVVALAAVVVSCSKDDFEVRDGNKRPTDLTSVASLVTGRTDGVISLSIDAPELSRAAVWIDLDGDGIRAADESENVTGFNQYVDYNLASNVTTVSVHGDITYLGCASNELTAVDVSKSPYLITLNAPINKLTSLDVSKNRMLKRLDCSANRIATLNVSQNSELITLWSFNNELTALDVSSNRNLSFLDCSGNRLTALDVSNNNELMRLLCYNNKLSSLDVTQNSKLSRLWTYGNSFTQNETERLLGVLKEKTEGDFWVSND
;
A
#
# COMPACT_ATOMS: atom_id res chain seq x y z
N ILE A 1 -25.69 -18.18 7.36
CA ILE A 1 -26.49 -16.94 7.17
C ILE A 1 -25.51 -15.86 6.74
N ALA A 2 -25.66 -15.43 5.49
CA ALA A 2 -24.90 -14.48 4.67
C ALA A 2 -23.60 -13.85 5.24
N VAL A 3 -22.47 -14.20 4.63
CA VAL A 3 -21.24 -13.39 4.64
C VAL A 3 -21.47 -12.25 3.66
N VAL A 4 -21.78 -11.06 4.18
CA VAL A 4 -21.85 -9.85 3.37
C VAL A 4 -20.41 -9.44 3.04
N ALA A 5 -20.01 -9.68 1.80
CA ALA A 5 -18.80 -9.09 1.24
C ALA A 5 -19.00 -7.56 1.21
N LEU A 6 -18.40 -6.87 2.18
CA LEU A 6 -18.28 -5.42 2.14
C LEU A 6 -17.21 -5.09 1.09
N ALA A 7 -17.61 -5.06 -0.18
CA ALA A 7 -16.84 -4.39 -1.22
C ALA A 7 -16.76 -2.91 -0.81
N ALA A 8 -15.65 -2.51 -0.21
CA ALA A 8 -15.35 -1.12 0.00
C ALA A 8 -15.18 -0.47 -1.37
N VAL A 9 -16.25 0.14 -1.87
CA VAL A 9 -16.23 1.10 -2.96
C VAL A 9 -15.41 2.30 -2.47
N VAL A 10 -14.09 2.24 -2.64
CA VAL A 10 -13.25 3.44 -2.59
C VAL A 10 -13.33 4.09 -3.96
N VAL A 11 -14.45 4.73 -4.24
CA VAL A 11 -14.46 5.86 -5.18
C VAL A 11 -14.02 7.06 -4.37
N SER A 12 -12.73 7.37 -4.47
CA SER A 12 -12.24 8.72 -4.29
C SER A 12 -11.43 9.05 -5.54
N CYS A 13 -12.09 9.76 -6.46
CA CYS A 13 -11.46 10.43 -7.58
C CYS A 13 -10.17 11.13 -7.14
N SER A 14 -9.07 10.77 -7.77
CA SER A 14 -8.06 11.74 -8.19
C SER A 14 -7.56 11.23 -9.53
N LYS A 15 -8.07 11.83 -10.61
CA LYS A 15 -7.32 11.90 -11.86
C LYS A 15 -6.10 12.75 -11.51
N ASP A 16 -5.04 12.11 -11.05
CA ASP A 16 -3.74 12.74 -10.99
C ASP A 16 -3.14 12.61 -12.39
N ASP A 17 -3.28 13.66 -13.20
CA ASP A 17 -2.50 13.82 -14.41
C ASP A 17 -1.03 13.92 -13.99
N PHE A 18 -0.26 12.86 -14.21
CA PHE A 18 1.17 12.83 -13.88
C PHE A 18 1.98 13.53 -14.98
N GLU A 19 2.40 14.77 -14.72
CA GLU A 19 3.56 15.34 -15.39
C GLU A 19 4.81 14.52 -15.01
N VAL A 20 5.28 13.71 -15.95
CA VAL A 20 6.61 13.10 -15.91
C VAL A 20 7.63 14.21 -16.10
N ARG A 21 8.39 14.55 -15.06
CA ARG A 21 9.63 15.32 -15.23
C ARG A 21 10.67 14.43 -15.91
N ASP A 22 11.06 14.87 -17.09
CA ASP A 22 12.07 14.31 -17.98
C ASP A 22 13.46 14.18 -17.32
N GLY A 23 14.28 13.26 -17.84
CA GLY A 23 15.73 13.38 -17.76
C GLY A 23 16.51 12.15 -17.30
N ASN A 24 16.76 11.22 -18.23
CA ASN A 24 17.99 10.43 -18.36
C ASN A 24 18.46 9.57 -17.16
N LYS A 25 18.12 8.28 -17.23
CA LYS A 25 19.06 7.14 -17.34
C LYS A 25 18.23 5.86 -17.40
N ARG A 26 18.23 5.16 -18.54
CA ARG A 26 17.82 3.74 -18.59
C ARG A 26 19.04 2.89 -18.24
N PRO A 27 19.09 2.20 -17.09
CA PRO A 27 20.04 1.11 -16.90
C PRO A 27 19.62 -0.05 -17.81
N THR A 28 20.48 -0.41 -18.76
CA THR A 28 20.18 -1.33 -19.86
C THR A 28 20.44 -2.82 -19.58
N ASP A 29 20.60 -3.27 -18.33
CA ASP A 29 21.06 -4.67 -18.09
C ASP A 29 20.29 -5.48 -17.03
N LEU A 30 19.13 -5.03 -16.56
CA LEU A 30 18.23 -5.86 -15.75
C LEU A 30 16.78 -5.60 -16.19
N THR A 31 16.11 -6.63 -16.72
CA THR A 31 14.68 -6.54 -17.01
C THR A 31 13.93 -6.43 -15.68
N SER A 32 13.25 -5.29 -15.46
CA SER A 32 12.39 -5.11 -14.29
C SER A 32 11.36 -6.23 -14.22
N VAL A 33 11.18 -6.81 -13.04
CA VAL A 33 10.23 -7.91 -12.83
C VAL A 33 9.66 -7.83 -11.41
N ALA A 34 8.35 -7.95 -11.29
CA ALA A 34 7.67 -8.23 -10.04
C ALA A 34 7.18 -9.68 -10.04
N SER A 35 7.31 -10.39 -8.93
CA SER A 35 6.85 -11.78 -8.80
C SER A 35 5.81 -11.91 -7.69
N LEU A 36 4.75 -12.66 -7.97
CA LEU A 36 3.60 -12.85 -7.10
C LEU A 36 3.37 -14.34 -6.89
N VAL A 37 3.32 -14.80 -5.64
CA VAL A 37 3.00 -16.20 -5.33
C VAL A 37 1.56 -16.26 -4.81
N THR A 38 0.67 -16.87 -5.59
CA THR A 38 -0.75 -17.02 -5.27
C THR A 38 -1.09 -18.39 -4.71
N GLY A 39 -1.98 -18.42 -3.71
CA GLY A 39 -2.61 -19.64 -3.21
C GLY A 39 -3.92 -20.00 -3.92
N ARG A 40 -4.32 -19.25 -4.95
CA ARG A 40 -5.58 -19.46 -5.66
C ARG A 40 -5.56 -20.76 -6.45
N THR A 41 -6.68 -21.46 -6.43
CA THR A 41 -6.86 -22.76 -7.09
C THR A 41 -7.83 -22.69 -8.27
N ASP A 42 -8.47 -21.54 -8.49
CA ASP A 42 -9.39 -21.31 -9.60
C ASP A 42 -8.69 -20.92 -10.91
N GLY A 43 -7.35 -20.81 -10.89
CA GLY A 43 -6.55 -20.53 -12.07
C GLY A 43 -6.69 -19.10 -12.59
N VAL A 44 -7.18 -18.16 -11.78
CA VAL A 44 -7.33 -16.75 -12.17
C VAL A 44 -6.52 -15.87 -11.24
N ILE A 45 -5.87 -14.83 -11.76
CA ILE A 45 -5.28 -13.75 -10.97
C ILE A 45 -5.80 -12.40 -11.46
N SER A 46 -6.21 -11.53 -10.54
CA SER A 46 -6.73 -10.19 -10.89
C SER A 46 -5.67 -9.13 -10.65
N LEU A 47 -5.17 -8.51 -11.71
CA LEU A 47 -4.08 -7.53 -11.63
C LEU A 47 -4.49 -6.20 -12.26
N SER A 48 -4.02 -5.11 -11.68
CA SER A 48 -4.04 -3.78 -12.28
C SER A 48 -2.61 -3.29 -12.45
N ILE A 49 -2.19 -3.08 -13.68
CA ILE A 49 -0.80 -2.72 -14.01
C ILE A 49 -0.81 -1.37 -14.71
N ASP A 50 0.13 -0.49 -14.36
CA ASP A 50 0.40 0.70 -15.17
C ASP A 50 1.89 0.94 -15.34
N ALA A 51 2.23 1.55 -16.46
CA ALA A 51 3.58 1.94 -16.85
C ALA A 51 3.51 3.20 -17.72
N PRO A 52 4.61 3.98 -17.84
CA PRO A 52 4.68 5.10 -18.78
C PRO A 52 4.29 4.63 -20.18
N GLU A 53 3.52 5.45 -20.92
CA GLU A 53 2.92 5.07 -22.20
C GLU A 53 3.94 4.47 -23.19
N LEU A 54 5.12 5.07 -23.29
CA LEU A 54 6.22 4.62 -24.16
C LEU A 54 6.85 3.28 -23.74
N SER A 55 6.62 2.83 -22.50
CA SER A 55 7.13 1.56 -21.97
C SER A 55 6.10 0.44 -22.01
N ARG A 56 4.80 0.75 -22.15
CA ARG A 56 3.69 -0.21 -22.06
C ARG A 56 3.81 -1.39 -23.03
N ALA A 57 4.31 -1.17 -24.24
CA ALA A 57 4.50 -2.23 -25.23
C ALA A 57 5.51 -3.33 -24.78
N ALA A 58 6.41 -3.00 -23.86
CA ALA A 58 7.38 -3.93 -23.29
C ALA A 58 6.88 -4.63 -22.01
N VAL A 59 5.70 -4.26 -21.50
CA VAL A 59 5.12 -4.87 -20.29
C VAL A 59 4.31 -6.10 -20.67
N TRP A 60 4.52 -7.20 -19.96
CA TRP A 60 3.82 -8.46 -20.15
C TRP A 60 3.77 -9.26 -18.85
N ILE A 61 2.94 -10.30 -18.82
CA ILE A 61 2.71 -11.14 -17.63
C ILE A 61 3.00 -12.57 -18.02
N ASP A 62 3.92 -13.21 -17.30
CA ASP A 62 4.23 -14.64 -17.41
C ASP A 62 3.09 -15.45 -16.77
N LEU A 63 2.18 -15.94 -17.59
CA LEU A 63 0.94 -16.63 -17.18
C LEU A 63 1.10 -18.15 -17.17
N ASP A 64 2.12 -18.68 -17.88
CA ASP A 64 2.43 -20.10 -17.93
C ASP A 64 3.68 -20.51 -17.12
N GLY A 65 4.46 -19.53 -16.66
CA GLY A 65 5.61 -19.73 -15.79
C GLY A 65 6.88 -20.16 -16.52
N ASP A 66 6.93 -20.06 -17.85
CA ASP A 66 8.10 -20.42 -18.65
C ASP A 66 9.16 -19.30 -18.74
N GLY A 67 8.78 -18.08 -18.31
CA GLY A 67 9.63 -16.90 -18.30
C GLY A 67 9.90 -16.29 -19.69
N ILE A 68 9.11 -16.65 -20.71
CA ILE A 68 9.24 -16.23 -22.10
C ILE A 68 7.89 -15.65 -22.57
N ARG A 69 7.90 -14.37 -22.96
CA ARG A 69 6.71 -13.72 -23.51
C ARG A 69 6.13 -14.51 -24.69
N ALA A 70 4.89 -14.94 -24.56
CA ALA A 70 4.16 -15.67 -25.58
C ALA A 70 4.03 -14.85 -26.90
N ALA A 71 4.26 -15.53 -28.03
CA ALA A 71 4.21 -14.91 -29.36
C ALA A 71 2.77 -14.68 -29.87
N ASP A 72 1.77 -15.31 -29.25
CA ASP A 72 0.35 -15.21 -29.60
C ASP A 72 -0.38 -14.09 -28.85
N GLU A 73 0.36 -13.23 -28.15
CA GLU A 73 -0.13 -12.09 -27.38
C GLU A 73 -0.96 -12.45 -26.14
N SER A 74 -1.10 -13.73 -25.78
CA SER A 74 -1.88 -14.18 -24.61
C SER A 74 -1.38 -13.63 -23.27
N GLU A 75 -0.11 -13.28 -23.22
CA GLU A 75 0.60 -12.72 -22.05
C GLU A 75 0.70 -11.20 -22.04
N ASN A 76 0.09 -10.53 -23.02
CA ASN A 76 0.08 -9.08 -23.04
C ASN A 76 -0.82 -8.51 -21.95
N VAL A 77 -0.41 -7.38 -21.38
CA VAL A 77 -1.31 -6.58 -20.54
C VAL A 77 -2.41 -5.99 -21.42
N THR A 78 -3.63 -6.53 -21.29
CA THR A 78 -4.81 -6.14 -22.09
C THR A 78 -5.51 -4.87 -21.58
N GLY A 79 -5.17 -4.39 -20.38
CA GLY A 79 -5.73 -3.18 -19.79
C GLY A 79 -4.77 -2.54 -18.80
N PHE A 80 -4.44 -1.27 -19.01
CA PHE A 80 -3.61 -0.49 -18.08
C PHE A 80 -4.49 0.35 -17.16
N ASN A 81 -4.05 0.53 -15.91
CA ASN A 81 -4.73 1.31 -14.88
C ASN A 81 -6.18 0.85 -14.58
N GLN A 82 -6.43 -0.44 -14.70
CA GLN A 82 -7.69 -1.09 -14.35
C GLN A 82 -7.43 -2.54 -13.95
N TYR A 83 -8.28 -3.10 -13.09
CA TYR A 83 -8.19 -4.52 -12.76
C TYR A 83 -8.66 -5.38 -13.94
N VAL A 84 -7.84 -6.36 -14.29
CA VAL A 84 -8.10 -7.36 -15.33
C VAL A 84 -7.82 -8.73 -14.74
N ASP A 85 -8.71 -9.67 -15.03
CA ASP A 85 -8.54 -11.07 -14.66
C ASP A 85 -7.75 -11.81 -15.74
N TYR A 86 -6.66 -12.46 -15.35
CA TYR A 86 -5.81 -13.26 -16.21
C TYR A 86 -5.91 -14.73 -15.83
N ASN A 87 -6.04 -15.59 -16.83
CA ASN A 87 -6.08 -17.04 -16.63
C ASN A 87 -4.66 -17.59 -16.61
N LEU A 88 -4.34 -18.33 -15.56
CA LEU A 88 -3.06 -19.01 -15.37
C LEU A 88 -3.08 -20.39 -16.02
N ALA A 89 -1.94 -20.81 -16.56
CA ALA A 89 -1.79 -22.20 -16.97
C ALA A 89 -1.93 -23.15 -15.75
N SER A 90 -2.26 -24.41 -16.01
CA SER A 90 -2.48 -25.39 -14.94
C SER A 90 -1.25 -25.54 -14.04
N ASN A 91 -1.47 -25.47 -12.72
CA ASN A 91 -0.45 -25.58 -11.66
C ASN A 91 0.53 -24.39 -11.55
N VAL A 92 0.33 -23.31 -12.31
CA VAL A 92 1.09 -22.07 -12.11
C VAL A 92 0.62 -21.40 -10.82
N THR A 93 1.56 -21.19 -9.91
CA THR A 93 1.33 -20.51 -8.62
C THR A 93 2.19 -19.28 -8.44
N THR A 94 3.18 -19.09 -9.32
CA THR A 94 4.05 -17.91 -9.35
C THR A 94 3.79 -17.18 -10.66
N VAL A 95 3.40 -15.92 -10.57
CA VAL A 95 3.11 -15.04 -11.71
C VAL A 95 4.14 -13.93 -11.73
N SER A 96 4.75 -13.69 -12.87
CA SER A 96 5.75 -12.63 -13.02
C SER A 96 5.26 -11.53 -13.94
N VAL A 97 5.31 -10.28 -13.50
CA VAL A 97 5.02 -9.11 -14.33
C VAL A 97 6.35 -8.50 -14.76
N HIS A 98 6.61 -8.53 -16.07
CA HIS A 98 7.84 -8.04 -16.67
C HIS A 98 7.66 -6.63 -17.22
N GLY A 99 8.70 -5.79 -17.09
CA GLY A 99 8.74 -4.43 -17.62
C GLY A 99 8.80 -3.35 -16.55
N ASP A 100 9.11 -2.13 -16.98
CA ASP A 100 9.26 -0.95 -16.12
C ASP A 100 7.88 -0.40 -15.69
N ILE A 101 7.24 -1.11 -14.74
CA ILE A 101 5.95 -0.72 -14.20
C ILE A 101 6.06 0.39 -13.13
N THR A 102 5.08 1.27 -13.11
CA THR A 102 4.94 2.35 -12.11
C THR A 102 3.77 2.11 -11.15
N TYR A 103 2.84 1.23 -11.50
CA TYR A 103 1.72 0.83 -10.68
C TYR A 103 1.56 -0.69 -10.71
N LEU A 104 1.38 -1.29 -9.53
CA LEU A 104 0.99 -2.70 -9.38
C LEU A 104 -0.13 -2.81 -8.36
N GLY A 105 -1.31 -3.22 -8.82
CA GLY A 105 -2.45 -3.62 -8.03
C GLY A 105 -2.63 -5.13 -8.11
N CYS A 106 -2.65 -5.79 -6.96
CA CYS A 106 -2.77 -7.25 -6.83
C CYS A 106 -3.65 -7.63 -5.63
N ALA A 107 -4.67 -6.82 -5.36
CA ALA A 107 -5.62 -7.04 -4.27
C ALA A 107 -6.37 -8.38 -4.40
N SER A 108 -6.73 -9.00 -3.27
CA SER A 108 -7.65 -10.16 -3.23
C SER A 108 -7.21 -11.38 -4.04
N ASN A 109 -5.90 -11.65 -4.09
CA ASN A 109 -5.33 -12.75 -4.87
C ASN A 109 -4.81 -13.93 -4.03
N GLU A 110 -5.19 -14.00 -2.75
CA GLU A 110 -4.65 -14.96 -1.78
C GLU A 110 -3.11 -15.06 -1.79
N LEU A 111 -2.43 -13.94 -2.05
CA LEU A 111 -0.98 -13.93 -2.22
C LEU A 111 -0.29 -14.27 -0.92
N THR A 112 0.70 -15.16 -0.97
CA THR A 112 1.58 -15.50 0.16
C THR A 112 2.92 -14.79 0.08
N ALA A 113 3.32 -14.36 -1.12
CA ALA A 113 4.51 -13.53 -1.34
C ALA A 113 4.31 -12.55 -2.50
N VAL A 114 4.91 -11.37 -2.35
CA VAL A 114 5.04 -10.33 -3.39
C VAL A 114 6.49 -9.86 -3.36
N ASP A 115 7.23 -10.07 -4.45
CA ASP A 115 8.58 -9.58 -4.65
C ASP A 115 8.57 -8.46 -5.70
N VAL A 116 8.82 -7.23 -5.26
CA VAL A 116 8.96 -6.04 -6.10
C VAL A 116 10.37 -5.48 -6.05
N SER A 117 11.35 -6.25 -5.57
CA SER A 117 12.74 -5.81 -5.37
C SER A 117 13.43 -5.42 -6.69
N LYS A 118 12.96 -5.97 -7.82
CA LYS A 118 13.40 -5.65 -9.18
C LYS A 118 12.43 -4.74 -9.94
N SER A 119 11.58 -3.99 -9.24
CA SER A 119 10.70 -2.96 -9.83
C SER A 119 11.04 -1.57 -9.29
N PRO A 120 12.21 -1.00 -9.64
CA PRO A 120 12.73 0.22 -9.02
C PRO A 120 11.90 1.48 -9.32
N TYR A 121 11.13 1.48 -10.41
CA TYR A 121 10.29 2.60 -10.84
C TYR A 121 8.88 2.59 -10.25
N LEU A 122 8.57 1.64 -9.35
CA LEU A 122 7.24 1.51 -8.77
C LEU A 122 6.89 2.74 -7.92
N ILE A 123 5.80 3.42 -8.29
CA ILE A 123 5.26 4.60 -7.59
C ILE A 123 4.11 4.19 -6.68
N THR A 124 3.30 3.22 -7.09
CA THR A 124 2.17 2.70 -6.32
C THR A 124 2.21 1.18 -6.24
N LEU A 125 2.13 0.66 -5.02
CA LEU A 125 1.91 -0.77 -4.74
C LEU A 125 0.61 -0.92 -3.96
N ASN A 126 -0.35 -1.66 -4.52
CA ASN A 126 -1.66 -1.91 -3.94
C ASN A 126 -1.86 -3.42 -3.81
N ALA A 127 -1.56 -3.98 -2.64
CA ALA A 127 -1.60 -5.41 -2.33
C ALA A 127 -2.53 -5.82 -1.16
N PRO A 128 -3.73 -5.21 -0.98
CA PRO A 128 -4.59 -5.48 0.16
C PRO A 128 -5.33 -6.81 0.04
N ILE A 129 -5.84 -7.32 1.17
CA ILE A 129 -6.69 -8.52 1.23
C ILE A 129 -5.95 -9.71 0.63
N ASN A 130 -4.77 -10.01 1.19
CA ASN A 130 -3.95 -11.15 0.80
C ASN A 130 -3.57 -11.95 2.05
N LYS A 131 -2.60 -12.86 1.93
CA LYS A 131 -2.09 -13.69 3.03
C LYS A 131 -0.60 -13.40 3.30
N LEU A 132 -0.14 -12.19 2.98
CA LEU A 132 1.26 -11.79 3.13
C LEU A 132 1.65 -11.76 4.61
N THR A 133 2.77 -12.40 4.94
CA THR A 133 3.37 -12.36 6.29
C THR A 133 4.56 -11.39 6.38
N SER A 134 5.13 -11.04 5.23
CA SER A 134 6.17 -10.03 5.06
C SER A 134 5.99 -9.30 3.73
N LEU A 135 6.55 -8.09 3.66
CA LEU A 135 6.63 -7.31 2.44
C LEU A 135 7.90 -6.45 2.48
N ASP A 136 8.80 -6.64 1.51
CA ASP A 136 10.01 -5.83 1.37
C ASP A 136 9.83 -4.80 0.25
N VAL A 137 9.83 -3.52 0.62
CA VAL A 137 9.74 -2.37 -0.29
C VAL A 137 11.02 -1.53 -0.30
N SER A 138 12.13 -2.06 0.23
CA SER A 138 13.39 -1.33 0.43
C SER A 138 14.07 -0.89 -0.87
N LYS A 139 13.72 -1.52 -1.99
CA LYS A 139 14.24 -1.18 -3.34
C LYS A 139 13.34 -0.21 -4.10
N ASN A 140 12.10 -0.01 -3.66
CA ASN A 140 11.11 0.84 -4.34
C ASN A 140 11.20 2.28 -3.81
N ARG A 141 12.32 2.94 -4.04
CA ARG A 141 12.62 4.28 -3.49
C ARG A 141 11.71 5.38 -4.03
N MET A 142 11.06 5.16 -5.17
CA MET A 142 10.11 6.08 -5.79
C MET A 142 8.66 5.89 -5.29
N LEU A 143 8.43 4.96 -4.36
CA LEU A 143 7.09 4.62 -3.88
C LEU A 143 6.46 5.80 -3.14
N LYS A 144 5.33 6.27 -3.67
CA LYS A 144 4.51 7.36 -3.09
C LYS A 144 3.27 6.83 -2.38
N ARG A 145 2.75 5.69 -2.83
CA ARG A 145 1.52 5.08 -2.29
C ARG A 145 1.75 3.61 -2.02
N LEU A 146 1.52 3.18 -0.78
CA LEU A 146 1.59 1.78 -0.37
C LEU A 146 0.30 1.40 0.33
N ASP A 147 -0.41 0.41 -0.23
CA ASP A 147 -1.48 -0.29 0.45
C ASP A 147 -1.09 -1.76 0.61
N CYS A 148 -0.87 -2.18 1.86
CA CYS A 148 -0.64 -3.57 2.26
C CYS A 148 -1.65 -4.01 3.33
N SER A 149 -2.82 -3.38 3.36
CA SER A 149 -3.85 -3.61 4.38
C SER A 149 -4.48 -5.01 4.29
N ALA A 150 -5.12 -5.45 5.38
CA ALA A 150 -5.81 -6.75 5.46
C ALA A 150 -4.90 -7.93 5.05
N ASN A 151 -3.73 -8.01 5.69
CA ASN A 151 -2.75 -9.07 5.53
C ASN A 151 -2.38 -9.64 6.92
N ARG A 152 -1.26 -10.38 7.03
CA ARG A 152 -0.74 -10.94 8.27
C ARG A 152 0.69 -10.45 8.55
N ILE A 153 1.00 -9.23 8.12
CA ILE A 153 2.35 -8.66 8.20
C ILE A 153 2.64 -8.31 9.67
N ALA A 154 3.71 -8.89 10.22
CA ALA A 154 4.13 -8.64 11.59
C ALA A 154 5.14 -7.48 11.71
N THR A 155 5.93 -7.25 10.66
CA THR A 155 6.92 -6.16 10.58
C THR A 155 6.88 -5.51 9.21
N LEU A 156 6.90 -4.18 9.18
CA LEU A 156 6.93 -3.39 7.95
C LEU A 156 8.02 -2.32 8.06
N ASN A 157 8.98 -2.33 7.14
CA ASN A 157 10.05 -1.35 7.08
C ASN A 157 9.86 -0.43 5.86
N VAL A 158 9.55 0.84 6.13
CA VAL A 158 9.36 1.89 5.11
C VAL A 158 10.45 2.96 5.12
N SER A 159 11.58 2.71 5.80
CA SER A 159 12.67 3.68 5.98
C SER A 159 13.34 4.11 4.66
N GLN A 160 13.27 3.29 3.62
CA GLN A 160 13.83 3.59 2.29
C GLN A 160 12.83 4.29 1.36
N ASN A 161 11.57 4.47 1.78
CA ASN A 161 10.49 5.04 0.98
C ASN A 161 10.25 6.50 1.40
N SER A 162 11.27 7.35 1.33
CA SER A 162 11.19 8.76 1.76
C SER A 162 10.18 9.60 0.98
N GLU A 163 9.80 9.15 -0.21
CA GLU A 163 8.80 9.79 -1.07
C GLU A 163 7.36 9.37 -0.73
N LEU A 164 7.14 8.52 0.28
CA LEU A 164 5.83 7.99 0.63
C LEU A 164 4.90 9.12 1.13
N ILE A 165 3.74 9.23 0.48
CA ILE A 165 2.69 10.21 0.76
C ILE A 165 1.52 9.55 1.48
N THR A 166 1.17 8.31 1.09
CA THR A 166 0.05 7.58 1.66
C THR A 166 0.45 6.16 2.04
N LEU A 167 0.14 5.76 3.27
CA LEU A 167 0.37 4.41 3.78
C LEU A 167 -0.93 3.83 4.36
N TRP A 168 -1.42 2.76 3.76
CA TRP A 168 -2.46 1.89 4.32
C TRP A 168 -1.83 0.57 4.77
N SER A 169 -1.73 0.39 6.08
CA SER A 169 -1.22 -0.83 6.72
C SER A 169 -2.22 -1.42 7.73
N PHE A 170 -3.48 -1.00 7.66
CA PHE A 170 -4.52 -1.42 8.58
C PHE A 170 -4.82 -2.92 8.50
N ASN A 171 -5.36 -3.49 9.59
CA ASN A 171 -5.69 -4.91 9.71
C ASN A 171 -4.51 -5.82 9.37
N ASN A 172 -3.41 -5.64 10.09
CA ASN A 172 -2.21 -6.49 10.05
C ASN A 172 -1.87 -6.96 11.48
N GLU A 173 -0.66 -7.48 11.67
CA GLU A 173 -0.17 -7.94 12.97
C GLU A 173 0.97 -7.07 13.52
N LEU A 174 1.09 -5.82 13.06
CA LEU A 174 2.19 -4.94 13.40
C LEU A 174 2.23 -4.64 14.90
N THR A 175 3.39 -4.85 15.52
CA THR A 175 3.65 -4.49 16.92
C THR A 175 4.39 -3.16 17.06
N ALA A 176 5.08 -2.73 16.01
CA ALA A 176 5.72 -1.43 15.88
C ALA A 176 5.65 -0.97 14.41
N LEU A 177 5.68 0.35 14.22
CA LEU A 177 5.74 0.98 12.90
C LEU A 177 6.57 2.27 13.01
N ASP A 178 7.71 2.30 12.33
CA ASP A 178 8.56 3.49 12.25
C ASP A 178 8.32 4.22 10.93
N VAL A 179 7.80 5.45 11.03
CA VAL A 179 7.51 6.34 9.90
C VAL A 179 8.37 7.61 9.91
N SER A 180 9.44 7.63 10.72
CA SER A 180 10.30 8.81 10.93
C SER A 180 10.98 9.31 9.65
N SER A 181 11.23 8.42 8.69
CA SER A 181 11.85 8.72 7.40
C SER A 181 10.85 9.22 6.34
N ASN A 182 9.54 9.06 6.56
CA ASN A 182 8.49 9.37 5.59
C ASN A 182 7.93 10.78 5.81
N ARG A 183 8.78 11.80 5.67
CA ARG A 183 8.44 13.21 5.99
C ARG A 183 7.32 13.81 5.14
N ASN A 184 7.08 13.25 3.95
CA ASN A 184 6.02 13.66 3.02
C ASN A 184 4.67 12.96 3.29
N LEU A 185 4.59 12.11 4.32
CA LEU A 185 3.40 11.31 4.62
C LEU A 185 2.25 12.24 5.02
N SER A 186 1.18 12.26 4.20
CA SER A 186 -0.03 13.07 4.41
C SER A 186 -1.21 12.24 4.91
N PHE A 187 -1.20 10.94 4.65
CA PHE A 187 -2.20 9.98 5.11
C PHE A 187 -1.53 8.72 5.67
N LEU A 188 -1.87 8.39 6.92
CA LEU A 188 -1.47 7.14 7.57
C LEU A 188 -2.71 6.44 8.14
N ASP A 189 -2.94 5.21 7.69
CA ASP A 189 -3.87 4.29 8.33
C ASP A 189 -3.14 3.02 8.78
N CYS A 190 -2.89 2.94 10.08
CA CYS A 190 -2.29 1.79 10.75
C CYS A 190 -3.28 1.15 11.75
N SER A 191 -4.58 1.37 11.56
CA SER A 191 -5.63 0.85 12.45
C SER A 191 -5.71 -0.68 12.47
N GLY A 192 -6.29 -1.26 13.51
CA GLY A 192 -6.48 -2.72 13.59
C GLY A 192 -5.16 -3.50 13.62
N ASN A 193 -4.17 -3.01 14.37
CA ASN A 193 -2.87 -3.64 14.57
C ASN A 193 -2.65 -3.89 16.08
N ARG A 194 -1.41 -4.15 16.49
CA ARG A 194 -1.02 -4.40 17.90
C ARG A 194 0.00 -3.37 18.39
N LEU A 195 0.01 -2.16 17.81
CA LEU A 195 0.97 -1.11 18.12
C LEU A 195 0.83 -0.65 19.57
N THR A 196 1.94 -0.60 20.30
CA THR A 196 2.00 -0.09 21.69
C THR A 196 2.48 1.36 21.77
N ALA A 197 3.19 1.83 20.75
CA ALA A 197 3.62 3.20 20.57
C ALA A 197 3.58 3.57 19.08
N LEU A 198 3.39 4.86 18.81
CA LEU A 198 3.43 5.43 17.47
C LEU A 198 4.01 6.85 17.58
N ASP A 199 5.14 7.08 16.93
CA ASP A 199 5.77 8.39 16.82
C ASP A 199 5.52 8.97 15.43
N VAL A 200 4.82 10.10 15.38
CA VAL A 200 4.51 10.84 14.15
C VAL A 200 5.14 12.24 14.14
N SER A 201 6.09 12.51 15.03
CA SER A 201 6.69 13.84 15.23
C SER A 201 7.47 14.36 14.01
N ASN A 202 7.91 13.47 13.12
CA ASN A 202 8.61 13.83 11.87
C ASN A 202 7.68 13.95 10.65
N ASN A 203 6.39 13.62 10.78
CA ASN A 203 5.42 13.61 9.69
C ASN A 203 4.62 14.93 9.68
N ASN A 204 5.31 16.05 9.49
CA ASN A 204 4.71 17.39 9.58
C ASN A 204 3.64 17.66 8.50
N GLU A 205 3.68 16.91 7.41
CA GLU A 205 2.69 16.94 6.31
C GLU A 205 1.42 16.12 6.60
N LEU A 206 1.36 15.41 7.74
CA LEU A 206 0.27 14.50 8.06
C LEU A 206 -1.05 15.26 8.25
N MET A 207 -2.02 14.98 7.38
CA MET A 207 -3.36 15.57 7.39
C MET A 207 -4.40 14.65 8.02
N ARG A 208 -4.19 13.34 7.91
CA ARG A 208 -5.13 12.31 8.34
C ARG A 208 -4.38 11.14 9.00
N LEU A 209 -4.76 10.83 10.23
CA LEU A 209 -4.20 9.71 10.99
C LEU A 209 -5.32 8.79 11.50
N LEU A 210 -5.29 7.54 11.08
CA LEU A 210 -6.17 6.48 11.55
C LEU A 210 -5.29 5.46 12.29
N CYS A 211 -5.38 5.45 13.62
CA CYS A 211 -4.60 4.54 14.48
C CYS A 211 -5.48 3.82 15.52
N TYR A 212 -6.80 3.80 15.30
CA TYR A 212 -7.76 3.10 16.16
C TYR A 212 -7.53 1.58 16.20
N ASN A 213 -8.12 0.91 17.19
CA ASN A 213 -7.98 -0.54 17.40
C ASN A 213 -6.51 -0.98 17.44
N ASN A 214 -5.74 -0.36 18.33
CA ASN A 214 -4.35 -0.69 18.64
C ASN A 214 -4.19 -0.81 20.18
N LYS A 215 -2.97 -0.73 20.69
CA LYS A 215 -2.66 -0.78 22.13
C LYS A 215 -1.92 0.46 22.61
N LEU A 216 -2.11 1.60 21.94
CA LEU A 216 -1.44 2.86 22.28
C LEU A 216 -1.93 3.35 23.65
N SER A 217 -1.01 3.77 24.50
CA SER A 217 -1.32 4.38 25.81
C SER A 217 -1.12 5.91 25.83
N SER A 218 -0.39 6.44 24.85
CA SER A 218 -0.22 7.87 24.59
C SER A 218 -0.01 8.12 23.10
N LEU A 219 -0.28 9.35 22.65
CA LEU A 219 -0.05 9.78 21.28
C LEU A 219 0.26 11.28 21.23
N ASP A 220 1.45 11.66 20.77
CA ASP A 220 1.78 13.07 20.57
C ASP A 220 1.56 13.49 19.10
N VAL A 221 0.67 14.46 18.90
CA VAL A 221 0.38 15.07 17.59
C VAL A 221 0.68 16.58 17.57
N THR A 222 1.46 17.08 18.53
CA THR A 222 1.77 18.52 18.65
C THR A 222 2.53 19.04 17.44
N GLN A 223 3.43 18.24 16.85
CA GLN A 223 4.21 18.60 15.65
C GLN A 223 3.41 18.52 14.34
N ASN A 224 2.29 17.81 14.31
CA ASN A 224 1.46 17.64 13.11
C ASN A 224 0.48 18.82 12.99
N SER A 225 0.97 19.99 12.58
CA SER A 225 0.17 21.22 12.46
C SER A 225 -0.88 21.18 11.35
N LYS A 226 -0.73 20.28 10.36
CA LYS A 226 -1.67 20.07 9.24
C LYS A 226 -2.74 19.02 9.54
N LEU A 227 -2.69 18.36 10.69
CA LEU A 227 -3.59 17.27 11.04
C LEU A 227 -5.02 17.80 11.19
N SER A 228 -5.93 17.31 10.35
CA SER A 228 -7.34 17.70 10.32
C SER A 228 -8.29 16.57 10.71
N ARG A 229 -7.85 15.30 10.60
CA ARG A 229 -8.65 14.13 10.98
C ARG A 229 -7.81 13.16 11.80
N LEU A 230 -8.31 12.79 12.98
CA LEU A 230 -7.71 11.79 13.85
C LEU A 230 -8.77 10.82 14.35
N TRP A 231 -8.52 9.52 14.17
CA TRP A 231 -9.31 8.43 14.74
C TRP A 231 -8.43 7.54 15.61
N THR A 232 -8.77 7.47 16.90
CA THR A 232 -7.94 6.84 17.95
C THR A 232 -8.68 5.88 18.86
N TYR A 233 -9.98 5.63 18.62
CA TYR A 233 -10.81 4.74 19.45
C TYR A 233 -10.24 3.31 19.55
N GLY A 234 -10.65 2.53 20.55
CA GLY A 234 -10.14 1.16 20.72
C GLY A 234 -8.63 1.06 21.01
N ASN A 235 -8.05 2.10 21.62
CA ASN A 235 -6.70 2.11 22.18
C ASN A 235 -6.76 2.10 23.72
N SER A 236 -5.60 2.02 24.37
CA SER A 236 -5.43 1.97 25.83
C SER A 236 -5.24 3.36 26.45
N PHE A 237 -5.83 4.42 25.89
CA PHE A 237 -5.69 5.78 26.42
C PHE A 237 -6.39 5.93 27.77
N THR A 238 -5.73 6.61 28.71
CA THR A 238 -6.39 7.04 29.95
C THR A 238 -7.38 8.17 29.66
N GLN A 239 -8.28 8.45 30.62
CA GLN A 239 -9.18 9.60 30.52
C GLN A 239 -8.42 10.91 30.33
N ASN A 240 -7.37 11.16 31.12
CA ASN A 240 -6.54 12.36 31.02
C ASN A 240 -5.87 12.49 29.65
N GLU A 241 -5.39 11.39 29.08
CA GLU A 241 -4.77 11.40 27.75
C GLU A 241 -5.80 11.69 26.66
N THR A 242 -7.01 11.13 26.79
CA THR A 242 -8.13 11.41 25.88
C THR A 242 -8.51 12.89 25.92
N GLU A 243 -8.64 13.47 27.13
CA GLU A 243 -8.91 14.90 27.33
C GLU A 243 -7.79 15.80 26.76
N ARG A 244 -6.52 15.39 26.92
CA ARG A 244 -5.37 16.09 26.33
C ARG A 244 -5.44 16.09 24.80
N LEU A 245 -5.68 14.93 24.18
CA LEU A 245 -5.82 14.80 22.73
C LEU A 245 -6.99 15.64 22.20
N LEU A 246 -8.13 15.59 22.88
CA LEU A 246 -9.30 16.44 22.63
C LEU A 246 -8.94 17.93 22.63
N GLY A 247 -8.16 18.38 23.61
CA GLY A 247 -7.68 19.77 23.71
C GLY A 247 -6.81 20.17 22.52
N VAL A 248 -5.77 19.38 22.23
CA VAL A 248 -4.83 19.62 21.12
C VAL A 248 -5.55 19.71 19.77
N LEU A 249 -6.59 18.92 19.57
CA LEU A 249 -7.29 18.86 18.29
C LEU A 249 -8.35 19.95 18.13
N LYS A 250 -9.02 20.37 19.20
CA LYS A 250 -9.87 21.59 19.18
C LYS A 250 -9.08 22.83 18.77
N GLU A 251 -7.80 22.91 19.11
CA GLU A 251 -6.91 24.01 18.71
C GLU A 251 -6.42 23.89 17.26
N LYS A 252 -6.46 22.68 16.69
CA LYS A 252 -5.89 22.38 15.37
C LYS A 252 -6.93 22.20 14.26
N THR A 253 -8.20 21.89 14.56
CA THR A 253 -9.18 21.49 13.52
C THR A 253 -10.43 22.39 13.49
N GLU A 254 -10.76 22.90 12.30
CA GLU A 254 -12.06 23.52 11.98
C GLU A 254 -13.10 22.48 11.44
N GLY A 255 -12.83 21.17 11.52
CA GLY A 255 -13.75 20.11 11.03
C GLY A 255 -13.34 18.65 11.34
N ASP A 256 -14.35 17.78 11.46
CA ASP A 256 -14.39 16.32 11.70
C ASP A 256 -13.35 15.69 12.63
N PHE A 257 -13.75 15.63 13.91
CA PHE A 257 -12.97 15.04 14.98
C PHE A 257 -13.73 13.85 15.59
N TRP A 258 -13.11 12.67 15.60
CA TRP A 258 -13.72 11.43 16.09
C TRP A 258 -12.79 10.76 17.11
N VAL A 259 -12.83 11.31 18.33
CA VAL A 259 -12.20 10.70 19.50
C VAL A 259 -13.31 10.36 20.48
N SER A 260 -14.05 9.29 20.22
CA SER A 260 -14.84 8.65 21.27
C SER A 260 -15.12 7.18 20.98
N ASN A 261 -15.25 6.45 22.09
CA ASN A 261 -15.72 5.08 22.21
C ASN A 261 -17.23 5.10 22.53
N ASP A 262 -18.07 5.51 21.59
CA ASP A 262 -19.46 5.04 21.57
C ASP A 262 -19.55 3.80 20.67
#